data_AF-A0A7X3FLU5-F1
#
_entry.id   AF-A0A7X3FLU5-F1
#
_cell.length_a   1.000
_cell.length_b   1.000
_cell.length_c   1.000
_cell.angle_alpha   90.00
_cell.angle_beta   90.00
_cell.angle_gamma   90.00
#
_symmetry.space_group_name_H-M   'P 1'
#
loop_
_entity.id
_entity.type
_entity.pdbx_description
1 polymer ?
#
loop_
_entity_poly.entity_id
_entity_poly.type
_entity_poly.pdbx_seq_one_letter_code
_entity_poly.pdbx_strand_id
1 'polypeptide(L)'
;MMLLRVPMLFVMLLLVLSGCTDQEKKVIEPLLTIGDVEAGLEAEGLKIDPIQEPGNEIKLLGVDPLKFTALAGEADAASTGKISVYVFDSAENRSIGRKAFESYGQTAKFAYKPILFEHKNVFVIYWSPLDSSGTIPDLIGKALKKL
;
A
#
# COMPACT_ATOMS: atom_id res chain seq x y z
N MET A 1 10.41 65.09 31.67
CA MET A 1 10.55 64.70 30.25
C MET A 1 11.03 63.25 30.19
N MET A 2 10.10 62.33 30.49
CA MET A 2 10.25 60.89 30.25
C MET A 2 9.83 60.66 28.79
N LEU A 3 10.64 59.99 27.97
CA LEU A 3 10.23 59.30 26.72
C LEU A 3 11.45 58.69 26.01
N LEU A 4 12.27 57.92 26.72
CA LEU A 4 13.41 57.21 26.13
C LEU A 4 13.44 55.74 26.56
N ARG A 5 12.31 55.03 26.51
CA ARG A 5 12.25 53.59 26.86
C ARG A 5 11.26 52.75 26.04
N VAL A 6 10.69 53.30 24.96
CA VAL A 6 9.65 52.60 24.17
C VAL A 6 10.16 51.94 22.86
N PRO A 7 11.23 52.41 22.16
CA PRO A 7 11.50 51.86 20.84
C PRO A 7 12.21 50.49 20.87
N MET A 8 12.82 50.09 21.99
CA MET A 8 13.58 48.84 22.07
C MET A 8 12.70 47.60 22.28
N LEU A 9 11.52 47.77 22.90
CA LEU A 9 10.60 46.66 23.16
C LEU A 9 9.87 46.20 21.88
N PHE A 10 9.61 47.12 20.95
CA PHE A 10 8.95 46.83 19.68
C PHE A 10 9.84 46.07 18.68
N VAL A 11 11.15 46.36 18.67
CA VAL A 11 12.11 45.69 17.77
C VAL A 11 12.37 44.24 18.22
N MET A 12 12.32 43.96 19.52
CA MET A 12 12.50 42.61 20.06
C MET A 12 11.29 41.70 19.79
N LEU A 13 10.07 42.26 19.73
CA LEU A 13 8.85 41.53 19.35
C LEU A 13 8.82 41.13 17.87
N LEU A 14 9.41 41.92 16.97
CA LEU A 14 9.49 41.60 15.54
C LEU A 14 10.43 40.43 15.21
N LEU A 15 11.43 40.17 16.06
CA LEU A 15 12.36 39.04 15.88
C LEU A 15 11.74 37.68 16.27
N VAL A 16 10.71 37.66 17.13
CA VAL A 16 10.04 36.41 17.55
C VAL A 16 9.05 35.91 16.49
N LEU A 17 8.55 36.80 15.61
CA LEU A 17 7.68 36.44 14.49
C LEU A 17 8.44 35.97 13.24
N SER A 18 9.78 36.04 13.25
CA SER A 18 10.64 35.47 12.20
C SER A 18 10.97 33.99 12.47
N GLY A 19 10.28 33.36 13.42
CA GLY A 19 10.29 31.91 13.58
C GLY A 19 9.72 31.29 12.31
N CYS A 20 10.63 30.77 11.49
CA CYS A 20 10.36 30.03 10.27
C CYS A 20 9.12 29.17 10.46
N THR A 21 8.03 29.53 9.79
CA THR A 21 7.10 28.53 9.31
C THR A 21 7.90 27.71 8.30
N ASP A 22 8.67 26.73 8.78
CA ASP A 22 8.89 25.49 8.05
C ASP A 22 7.51 24.86 7.91
N GLN A 23 6.71 25.43 7.02
CA GLN A 23 5.87 24.60 6.18
C GLN A 23 6.86 23.77 5.38
N GLU A 24 7.38 22.71 6.00
CA GLU A 24 7.75 21.51 5.28
C GLU A 24 6.58 21.30 4.34
N LYS A 25 6.79 21.62 3.06
CA LYS A 25 5.90 21.16 2.00
C LYS A 25 5.90 19.65 2.20
N LYS A 26 4.90 19.13 2.91
CA LYS A 26 4.58 17.71 2.89
C LYS A 26 4.50 17.41 1.41
N VAL A 27 5.56 16.80 0.88
CA VAL A 27 5.54 16.26 -0.47
C VAL A 27 4.48 15.18 -0.34
N ILE A 28 3.25 15.51 -0.75
CA ILE A 28 2.16 14.54 -0.81
C ILE A 28 2.60 13.61 -1.93
N GLU A 29 3.27 12.53 -1.56
CA GLU A 29 3.59 11.48 -2.51
C GLU A 29 2.26 11.01 -3.10
N PRO A 30 2.17 10.89 -4.44
CA PRO A 30 0.94 10.47 -5.07
C PRO A 30 0.57 9.06 -4.58
N LEU A 31 -0.69 8.92 -4.17
CA LEU A 31 -1.26 7.62 -3.83
C LEU A 31 -1.34 6.78 -5.11
N LEU A 32 -1.02 5.50 -4.98
CA LEU A 32 -1.23 4.56 -6.07
C LEU A 32 -2.71 4.24 -6.19
N THR A 33 -3.15 4.10 -7.43
CA THR A 33 -4.46 3.57 -7.81
C THR A 33 -4.35 2.08 -8.10
N ILE A 34 -5.50 1.42 -8.27
CA ILE A 34 -5.50 0.02 -8.71
C ILE A 34 -4.91 -0.14 -10.11
N GLY A 35 -5.17 0.82 -11.01
CA GLY A 35 -4.63 0.78 -12.37
C GLY A 35 -3.10 0.88 -12.41
N ASP A 36 -2.50 1.62 -11.48
CA ASP A 36 -1.03 1.67 -11.35
C ASP A 36 -0.47 0.29 -10.94
N VAL A 37 -1.16 -0.40 -10.03
CA VAL A 37 -0.76 -1.74 -9.59
C VAL A 37 -0.93 -2.76 -10.71
N GLU A 38 -2.06 -2.75 -11.41
CA GLU A 38 -2.33 -3.62 -12.56
C GLU A 38 -1.27 -3.45 -13.64
N ALA A 39 -1.02 -2.21 -14.07
CA ALA A 39 -0.02 -1.89 -15.08
C ALA A 39 1.39 -2.31 -14.64
N GLY A 40 1.74 -2.13 -13.36
CA GLY A 40 3.02 -2.57 -12.81
C GLY A 40 3.19 -4.09 -12.83
N LEU A 41 2.14 -4.84 -12.49
CA LEU A 41 2.15 -6.31 -12.54
C LEU A 41 2.29 -6.83 -13.97
N GLU A 42 1.51 -6.27 -14.91
CA GLU A 42 1.58 -6.64 -16.33
C GLU A 42 2.93 -6.31 -16.95
N ALA A 43 3.55 -5.20 -16.58
CA ALA A 43 4.88 -4.81 -17.05
C ALA A 43 6.00 -5.80 -16.65
N GLU A 44 5.84 -6.49 -15.52
CA GLU A 44 6.75 -7.58 -15.11
C GLU A 44 6.37 -8.95 -15.71
N GLY A 45 5.37 -9.00 -16.60
CA GLY A 45 4.96 -10.21 -17.32
C GLY A 45 3.95 -11.08 -16.60
N LEU A 46 3.24 -10.55 -15.58
CA LEU A 46 2.10 -11.23 -14.98
C LEU A 46 0.85 -10.96 -15.81
N LYS A 47 0.20 -12.03 -16.28
CA LYS A 47 -1.16 -11.92 -16.80
C LYS A 47 -2.13 -11.91 -15.62
N ILE A 48 -2.99 -10.89 -15.56
CA ILE A 48 -3.97 -10.70 -14.50
C ILE A 48 -5.39 -10.78 -15.07
N ASP A 49 -6.17 -11.71 -14.55
CA ASP A 49 -7.59 -11.83 -14.91
C ASP A 49 -8.46 -11.53 -13.67
N PRO A 50 -9.40 -10.57 -13.71
CA PRO A 50 -10.26 -10.26 -12.59
C PRO A 50 -11.10 -11.47 -12.15
N ILE A 51 -11.11 -11.76 -10.85
CA ILE A 51 -11.92 -12.83 -10.27
C ILE A 51 -13.25 -12.24 -9.81
N GLN A 52 -14.34 -12.55 -10.50
CA GLN A 52 -15.70 -12.26 -10.04
C GLN A 52 -16.26 -13.44 -9.23
N GLU A 53 -15.68 -13.74 -8.07
CA GLU A 53 -16.22 -14.75 -7.14
C GLU A 53 -16.99 -14.04 -6.01
N PRO A 54 -18.34 -14.00 -6.05
CA PRO A 54 -19.11 -13.47 -4.94
C PRO A 54 -18.98 -14.37 -3.71
N GLY A 55 -18.67 -13.79 -2.54
CA GLY A 55 -19.16 -14.35 -1.27
C GLY A 55 -18.18 -14.62 -0.12
N ASN A 56 -16.87 -14.33 -0.21
CA ASN A 56 -15.95 -14.52 0.93
C ASN A 56 -14.77 -13.54 0.90
N GLU A 57 -15.03 -12.26 0.72
CA GLU A 57 -13.98 -11.24 0.66
C GLU A 57 -13.61 -10.79 2.06
N ILE A 58 -12.32 -10.90 2.41
CA ILE A 58 -11.81 -10.36 3.66
C ILE A 58 -11.71 -8.84 3.46
N LYS A 59 -12.70 -8.09 3.97
CA LYS A 59 -12.61 -6.63 3.97
C LYS A 59 -11.62 -6.17 5.03
N LEU A 60 -10.68 -5.31 4.66
CA LEU A 60 -9.70 -4.72 5.58
C LEU A 60 -10.04 -3.25 5.76
N LEU A 61 -10.48 -2.87 6.97
CA LEU A 61 -10.98 -1.51 7.26
C LEU A 61 -12.11 -1.06 6.30
N GLY A 62 -12.96 -1.98 5.88
CA GLY A 62 -14.05 -1.68 4.93
C GLY A 62 -13.60 -1.54 3.47
N VAL A 63 -12.30 -1.68 3.17
CA VAL A 63 -11.78 -1.74 1.80
C VAL A 63 -11.99 -3.15 1.26
N ASP A 64 -12.67 -3.23 0.12
CA ASP A 64 -12.83 -4.46 -0.65
C ASP A 64 -11.56 -4.77 -1.45
N PRO A 65 -11.06 -6.02 -1.42
CA PRO A 65 -9.95 -6.40 -2.27
C PRO A 65 -10.37 -6.49 -3.73
N LEU A 66 -9.52 -6.00 -4.63
CA LEU A 66 -9.56 -6.45 -6.02
C LEU A 66 -8.81 -7.78 -6.12
N LYS A 67 -9.43 -8.75 -6.78
CA LYS A 67 -8.89 -10.11 -6.88
C LYS A 67 -8.51 -10.41 -8.31
N PHE A 68 -7.32 -10.99 -8.47
CA PHE A 68 -6.81 -11.38 -9.76
C PHE A 68 -6.33 -12.82 -9.71
N THR A 69 -6.46 -13.49 -10.84
CA THR A 69 -5.74 -14.72 -11.13
C THR A 69 -4.40 -14.32 -11.71
N ALA A 70 -3.30 -14.84 -11.16
CA ALA A 70 -1.95 -14.51 -11.62
C ALA A 70 -1.30 -15.72 -12.31
N LEU A 71 -0.90 -15.50 -13.56
CA LEU A 71 -0.19 -16.46 -14.38
C LEU A 71 1.17 -15.89 -14.79
N ALA A 72 2.24 -16.67 -14.59
CA ALA A 72 3.56 -16.37 -15.09
C ALA A 72 3.83 -17.19 -16.37
N GLY A 73 3.85 -16.55 -17.54
CA GLY A 73 4.11 -17.21 -18.82
C GLY A 73 3.03 -18.23 -19.24
N GLU A 74 3.44 -19.34 -19.87
CA GLU A 74 2.59 -20.46 -20.30
C GLU A 74 2.40 -21.51 -19.18
N ALA A 75 2.36 -21.08 -17.92
CA ALA A 75 2.26 -22.00 -16.78
C ALA A 75 0.89 -22.72 -16.75
N ASP A 76 0.93 -24.00 -16.36
CA ASP A 76 -0.25 -24.84 -16.22
C ASP A 76 -1.21 -24.28 -15.14
N ALA A 77 -2.53 -24.49 -15.31
CA ALA A 77 -3.57 -23.91 -14.46
C ALA A 77 -3.41 -24.28 -12.97
N ALA A 78 -2.73 -25.38 -12.65
CA ALA A 78 -2.39 -25.81 -11.30
C ALA A 78 -1.34 -24.92 -10.60
N SER A 79 -0.60 -24.11 -11.35
CA SER A 79 0.44 -23.18 -10.87
C SER A 79 -0.09 -21.76 -10.64
N THR A 80 -1.40 -21.58 -10.83
CA THR A 80 -2.05 -20.28 -10.79
C THR A 80 -2.25 -19.83 -9.36
N GLY A 81 -1.67 -18.71 -8.99
CA GLY A 81 -1.92 -18.10 -7.69
C GLY A 81 -3.05 -17.08 -7.76
N LYS A 82 -3.74 -16.86 -6.63
CA LYS A 82 -4.70 -15.76 -6.49
C LYS A 82 -3.99 -14.56 -5.88
N ILE A 83 -4.22 -13.36 -6.41
CA ILE A 83 -3.77 -12.10 -5.84
C ILE A 83 -4.99 -11.37 -5.26
N SER A 84 -4.84 -10.78 -4.08
CA SER A 84 -5.78 -9.80 -3.54
C SER A 84 -5.05 -8.47 -3.32
N VAL A 85 -5.54 -7.40 -3.93
CA VAL A 85 -4.98 -6.05 -3.86
C VAL A 85 -5.92 -5.15 -3.09
N TYR A 86 -5.41 -4.50 -2.07
CA TYR A 86 -6.10 -3.46 -1.30
C TYR A 86 -5.39 -2.14 -1.55
N VAL A 87 -6.15 -1.14 -1.99
CA VAL A 87 -5.67 0.23 -2.19
C VAL A 87 -6.33 1.10 -1.12
N PHE A 88 -5.55 1.61 -0.19
CA PHE A 88 -6.03 2.44 0.91
C PHE A 88 -5.85 3.93 0.61
N ASP A 89 -6.52 4.78 1.39
CA ASP A 89 -6.36 6.24 1.28
C ASP A 89 -5.01 6.75 1.81
N SER A 90 -4.23 5.90 2.50
CA SER A 90 -2.92 6.27 3.03
C SER A 90 -2.07 5.04 3.39
N ALA A 91 -0.76 5.26 3.53
CA ALA A 91 0.17 4.25 4.04
C ALA A 91 -0.13 3.85 5.51
N GLU A 92 -0.71 4.76 6.29
CA GLU A 92 -1.15 4.49 7.67
C GLU A 92 -2.34 3.53 7.67
N ASN A 93 -3.37 3.80 6.87
CA ASN A 93 -4.53 2.93 6.72
C ASN A 93 -4.11 1.54 6.20
N ARG A 94 -3.16 1.50 5.26
CA ARG A 94 -2.56 0.24 4.79
C ARG A 94 -1.88 -0.53 5.92
N SER A 95 -1.14 0.14 6.81
CA SER A 95 -0.49 -0.49 7.97
C SER A 95 -1.51 -1.07 8.96
N ILE A 96 -2.58 -0.33 9.22
CA ILE A 96 -3.68 -0.81 10.08
C ILE A 96 -4.40 -1.99 9.41
N GLY A 97 -4.67 -1.91 8.10
CA GLY A 97 -5.27 -2.99 7.31
C GLY A 97 -4.44 -4.28 7.34
N ARG A 98 -3.11 -4.18 7.22
CA ARG A 98 -2.21 -5.33 7.37
C ARG A 98 -2.35 -5.98 8.75
N LYS A 99 -2.35 -5.19 9.82
CA LYS A 99 -2.51 -5.72 11.18
C LYS A 99 -3.85 -6.44 11.35
N ALA A 100 -4.92 -5.87 10.78
CA ALA A 100 -6.23 -6.51 10.76
C ALA A 100 -6.20 -7.87 10.04
N PHE A 101 -5.49 -7.97 8.90
CA PHE A 101 -5.28 -9.23 8.21
C PHE A 101 -4.50 -10.25 9.06
N GLU A 102 -3.42 -9.83 9.73
CA GLU A 102 -2.64 -10.69 10.61
C GLU A 102 -3.48 -11.22 11.78
N SER A 103 -4.31 -10.37 12.40
CA SER A 103 -5.26 -10.79 13.44
C SER A 103 -6.29 -11.80 12.92
N TYR A 104 -6.78 -11.60 11.69
CA TYR A 104 -7.67 -12.57 11.06
C TYR A 104 -6.95 -13.90 10.80
N GLY A 105 -5.71 -13.88 10.31
CA GLY A 105 -4.91 -15.08 10.06
C GLY A 105 -4.53 -15.89 11.30
N GLN A 106 -4.51 -15.29 12.49
CA GLN A 106 -4.31 -16.03 13.75
C GLN A 106 -5.50 -16.92 14.11
N THR A 107 -6.69 -16.60 13.60
CA THR A 107 -7.92 -17.36 13.89
C THR A 107 -8.37 -18.21 12.70
N ALA A 108 -8.02 -17.80 11.47
CA ALA A 108 -8.33 -18.51 10.24
C ALA A 108 -7.30 -19.60 9.92
N LYS A 109 -7.77 -20.83 9.67
CA LYS A 109 -6.95 -21.89 9.06
C LYS A 109 -7.00 -21.74 7.54
N PHE A 110 -6.05 -21.02 6.97
CA PHE A 110 -5.96 -20.90 5.51
C PHE A 110 -5.49 -22.21 4.88
N ALA A 111 -6.11 -22.58 3.76
CA ALA A 111 -5.63 -23.66 2.90
C ALA A 111 -4.33 -23.31 2.16
N TYR A 112 -3.97 -22.02 2.13
CA TYR A 112 -2.81 -21.47 1.42
C TYR A 112 -1.97 -20.63 2.37
N LYS A 113 -0.65 -20.59 2.17
CA LYS A 113 0.24 -19.68 2.89
C LYS A 113 0.27 -18.33 2.17
N PRO A 114 -0.29 -17.24 2.75
CA PRO A 114 -0.23 -15.93 2.12
C PRO A 114 1.20 -15.38 2.12
N ILE A 115 1.60 -14.80 0.99
CA ILE A 115 2.82 -13.98 0.86
C ILE A 115 2.38 -12.53 0.75
N LEU A 116 2.93 -11.68 1.61
CA LEU A 116 2.46 -10.31 1.81
C LEU A 116 3.44 -9.30 1.20
N PHE A 117 2.90 -8.31 0.51
CA PHE A 117 3.66 -7.19 -0.03
C PHE A 117 3.02 -5.86 0.36
N GLU A 118 3.86 -4.87 0.60
CA GLU A 118 3.44 -3.52 0.98
C GLU A 118 4.23 -2.51 0.17
N HIS A 119 3.54 -1.52 -0.39
CA HIS A 119 4.19 -0.39 -1.05
C HIS A 119 3.25 0.82 -1.00
N LYS A 120 3.73 1.97 -0.50
CA LYS A 120 2.92 3.19 -0.29
C LYS A 120 1.59 2.88 0.43
N ASN A 121 0.46 3.14 -0.22
CA ASN A 121 -0.89 2.91 0.25
C ASN A 121 -1.48 1.55 -0.18
N VAL A 122 -0.69 0.68 -0.81
CA VAL A 122 -1.13 -0.60 -1.36
C VAL A 122 -0.66 -1.76 -0.49
N PHE A 123 -1.57 -2.71 -0.26
CA PHE A 123 -1.29 -4.00 0.35
C PHE A 123 -1.69 -5.11 -0.61
N VAL A 124 -0.76 -6.01 -0.91
CA VAL A 124 -1.00 -7.13 -1.83
C VAL A 124 -0.79 -8.44 -1.08
N ILE A 125 -1.74 -9.35 -1.26
CA ILE A 125 -1.69 -10.71 -0.74
C ILE A 125 -1.63 -11.67 -1.92
N TYR A 126 -0.54 -12.42 -2.01
CA TYR A 126 -0.43 -13.54 -2.94
C TYR A 126 -0.76 -14.84 -2.21
N TRP A 127 -1.79 -15.53 -2.68
CA TRP A 127 -2.23 -16.82 -2.18
C TRP A 127 -1.55 -17.92 -3.00
N SER A 128 -0.37 -18.32 -2.53
CA SER A 128 0.42 -19.37 -3.19
C SER A 128 -0.24 -20.75 -3.04
N PRO A 129 -0.35 -21.54 -4.11
CA PRO A 129 -0.54 -22.98 -3.98
C PRO A 129 0.59 -23.57 -3.11
N LEU A 130 0.29 -24.59 -2.30
CA LEU A 130 1.20 -25.17 -1.32
C LEU A 130 2.49 -25.74 -1.95
N ASP A 131 2.44 -26.12 -3.23
CA ASP A 131 3.55 -26.75 -3.97
C ASP A 131 4.20 -25.82 -5.01
N SER A 132 3.88 -24.52 -5.02
CA SER A 132 4.42 -23.60 -6.04
C SER A 132 5.82 -23.10 -5.67
N SER A 133 6.83 -23.49 -6.46
CA SER A 133 8.19 -22.89 -6.49
C SER A 133 8.24 -21.63 -7.36
N GLY A 134 7.09 -20.95 -7.54
CA GLY A 134 6.86 -19.99 -8.61
C GLY A 134 7.61 -18.68 -8.46
N THR A 135 7.91 -18.06 -9.60
CA THR A 135 8.52 -16.72 -9.72
C THR A 135 7.54 -15.58 -9.45
N ILE A 136 6.24 -15.87 -9.30
CA ILE A 136 5.18 -14.87 -9.14
C ILE A 136 5.44 -13.91 -7.96
N PRO A 137 5.81 -14.38 -6.75
CA PRO A 137 6.15 -13.49 -5.64
C PRO A 137 7.25 -12.49 -5.98
N ASP A 138 8.28 -12.92 -6.71
CA ASP A 138 9.38 -12.04 -7.12
C ASP A 138 8.93 -11.01 -8.16
N LEU A 139 8.05 -11.39 -9.09
CA LEU A 139 7.47 -10.49 -10.08
C LEU A 139 6.58 -9.44 -9.40
N ILE A 140 5.73 -9.83 -8.45
CA ILE A 140 4.92 -8.89 -7.64
C ILE A 140 5.85 -7.92 -6.89
N GLY A 141 6.89 -8.44 -6.23
CA GLY A 141 7.84 -7.61 -5.50
C GLY A 141 8.61 -6.63 -6.39
N LYS A 142 8.96 -7.02 -7.61
CA LYS A 142 9.60 -6.12 -8.60
C LYS A 142 8.64 -5.07 -9.13
N ALA A 143 7.41 -5.47 -9.47
CA ALA A 143 6.36 -4.58 -9.96
C ALA A 143 6.13 -3.44 -8.96
N LEU A 144 5.86 -3.79 -7.70
CA LEU A 144 5.57 -2.79 -6.67
C LEU A 144 6.76 -1.87 -6.37
N LYS A 145 8.01 -2.32 -6.52
CA LYS A 145 9.19 -1.46 -6.30
C LYS A 145 9.40 -0.41 -7.40
N LYS A 146 8.81 -0.61 -8.57
CA LYS A 146 8.91 0.30 -9.72
C LYS A 146 7.80 1.36 -9.74
N LEU A 147 6.78 1.21 -8.89
CA LEU A 147 5.69 2.17 -8.67
C LEU A 147 6.10 3.23 -7.63
#